data_AF-A0A5C0ZVS2-F1
#
_entry.id   AF-A0A5C0ZVS2-F1
#
_cell.length_a   1.000
_cell.length_b   1.000
_cell.length_c   1.000
_cell.angle_alpha   90.00
_cell.angle_beta   90.00
_cell.angle_gamma   90.00
#
_symmetry.space_group_name_H-M   'P 1'
#
loop_
_entity.id
_entity.type
_entity.pdbx_description
1 polymer ?
#
loop_
_entity_poly.entity_id
_entity_poly.type
_entity_poly.pdbx_seq_one_letter_code
_entity_poly.pdbx_strand_id
1 'polypeptide(L)' 'METSFTNLDGFEYPAYKIKRYISNLELFTLLLTDGSIVHYIAPDENLFKSWLISNNIPDVREQEYISAGILS' A
#
# COMPACT_ATOMS: atom_id res chain seq x y z
N MET A 1 5.82 21.81 -1.86
CA MET A 1 5.33 20.83 -0.87
C MET A 1 6.19 19.59 -1.04
N GLU A 2 7.12 19.36 -0.12
CA GLU A 2 8.02 18.20 -0.18
C GLU A 2 7.30 17.02 0.44
N THR A 3 6.67 16.19 -0.40
CA THR A 3 6.12 14.90 0.02
C THR A 3 7.28 14.02 0.48
N SER A 4 7.45 13.91 1.79
CA SER A 4 8.49 13.07 2.40
C SER A 4 8.05 11.61 2.28
N PHE A 5 8.54 10.94 1.23
CA PHE A 5 8.30 9.52 1.05
C PHE A 5 9.31 8.75 1.88
N THR A 6 8.80 7.86 2.73
CA THR A 6 9.64 7.03 3.58
C THR A 6 10.03 5.74 2.86
N ASN A 7 11.19 5.19 3.22
CA ASN A 7 11.59 3.84 2.85
C ASN A 7 11.35 2.94 4.06
N LEU A 8 10.99 1.68 3.80
CA LEU A 8 10.89 0.66 4.84
C LEU A 8 12.09 -0.28 4.73
N ASP A 9 12.76 -0.55 5.85
CA ASP A 9 13.89 -1.48 5.87
C ASP A 9 13.43 -2.88 5.43
N GLY A 10 14.22 -3.55 4.58
CA GLY A 10 13.86 -4.86 4.04
C GLY A 10 12.80 -4.85 2.93
N PHE A 11 12.37 -3.68 2.45
CA PHE A 11 11.47 -3.55 1.30
C PHE A 11 12.09 -2.71 0.18
N GLU A 12 12.03 -3.21 -1.05
CA GLU A 12 12.80 -2.69 -2.18
C GLU A 12 12.27 -1.36 -2.73
N TYR A 13 10.98 -1.07 -2.56
CA TYR A 13 10.34 0.08 -3.21
C TYR A 13 10.06 1.21 -2.21
N PRO A 14 10.42 2.46 -2.52
CA PRO A 14 10.03 3.59 -1.71
C PRO A 14 8.53 3.87 -1.84
N ALA A 15 7.92 4.49 -0.83
CA ALA A 15 6.46 4.69 -0.77
C ALA A 15 5.88 5.38 -2.02
N TYR A 16 6.57 6.40 -2.59
CA TYR A 16 6.09 7.10 -3.79
C TYR A 16 5.96 6.25 -5.04
N LYS A 17 6.65 5.11 -5.08
CA LYS A 17 6.55 4.19 -6.20
C LYS A 17 5.27 3.38 -6.14
N ILE A 18 4.60 3.28 -5.00
CA ILE A 18 3.38 2.51 -4.81
C ILE A 18 2.17 3.40 -5.07
N LYS A 19 1.32 3.00 -6.01
CA LYS A 19 0.09 3.71 -6.37
C LYS A 19 -1.09 3.31 -5.49
N ARG A 20 -1.25 2.01 -5.24
CA ARG A 20 -2.30 1.41 -4.40
C ARG A 20 -1.95 -0.04 -4.09
N TYR A 21 -2.59 -0.63 -3.09
CA TYR A 21 -2.37 -2.02 -2.73
C TYR A 21 -3.68 -2.78 -2.50
N ILE A 22 -3.59 -4.11 -2.54
CA ILE A 22 -4.59 -5.00 -1.98
C ILE A 22 -3.86 -6.06 -1.16
N SER A 23 -4.42 -6.43 0.00
CA SER A 23 -3.81 -7.41 0.89
C SER A 23 -4.75 -8.55 1.24
N ASN A 24 -4.18 -9.73 1.46
CA ASN A 24 -4.85 -10.87 2.09
C ASN A 24 -3.87 -11.54 3.07
N LEU A 25 -4.07 -11.32 4.38
CA LEU A 25 -3.12 -11.70 5.43
C LEU A 25 -1.72 -11.10 5.14
N GLU A 26 -0.68 -11.92 5.15
CA GLU A 26 0.71 -11.56 4.90
C GLU A 26 1.04 -11.22 3.43
N LEU A 27 0.15 -11.54 2.48
CA LEU A 27 0.38 -11.30 1.06
C LEU A 27 -0.19 -9.94 0.63
N PHE A 28 0.69 -9.09 0.12
CA PHE A 28 0.37 -7.79 -0.44
C PHE A 28 0.63 -7.80 -1.95
N THR A 29 -0.36 -7.38 -2.73
CA THR A 29 -0.20 -7.08 -4.15
C THR A 29 -0.20 -5.56 -4.30
N LEU A 30 0.93 -5.03 -4.77
CA LEU A 30 1.18 -3.61 -4.94
C LEU A 30 1.13 -3.25 -6.42
N LEU A 31 0.33 -2.24 -6.76
CA LEU A 31 0.41 -1.59 -8.07
C LEU A 31 1.41 -0.44 -7.96
N LEU A 32 2.47 -0.48 -8.74
CA LEU A 32 3.44 0.59 -8.82
C LEU A 32 2.98 1.70 -9.77
N THR A 33 3.62 2.86 -9.65
CA THR A 33 3.37 4.06 -10.46
C THR A 33 3.73 3.88 -11.93
N ASP A 34 4.68 3.01 -12.26
CA ASP A 34 5.01 2.65 -13.65
C ASP A 34 4.02 1.63 -14.27
N GLY A 35 3.08 1.11 -13.47
CA GLY A 35 2.11 0.10 -13.90
C GLY A 35 2.52 -1.34 -13.59
N SER A 36 3.75 -1.57 -13.12
CA SER A 36 4.20 -2.88 -12.64
C SER A 36 3.43 -3.35 -11.42
N ILE A 37 3.29 -4.68 -11.29
CA ILE A 37 2.63 -5.34 -10.15
C ILE A 37 3.67 -6.13 -9.37
N VAL A 38 3.76 -5.88 -8.07
CA VAL A 38 4.67 -6.57 -7.15
C VAL A 38 3.85 -7.39 -6.15
N HIS A 39 4.23 -8.65 -5.96
CA HIS A 39 3.74 -9.47 -4.87
C HIS A 39 4.79 -9.47 -3.76
N TYR A 40 4.37 -9.11 -2.55
CA TYR A 40 5.24 -9.03 -1.39
C TYR A 40 4.62 -9.80 -0.23
N ILE A 41 5.38 -10.73 0.33
CA ILE A 41 5.02 -11.43 1.56
C ILE A 41 5.69 -10.67 2.70
N ALA A 42 4.89 -9.98 3.50
CA ALA A 42 5.39 -9.15 4.59
C ALA A 42 5.77 -10.04 5.79
N PRO A 43 7.01 -9.95 6.30
CA PRO A 43 7.41 -10.67 7.52
C PRO A 43 6.60 -10.24 8.75
N ASP A 44 6.21 -8.98 8.79
CA ASP A 44 5.31 -8.41 9.79
C ASP A 44 4.19 -7.64 9.06
N GLU A 45 3.06 -8.31 8.89
CA GLU A 45 1.90 -7.78 8.16
C GLU A 45 1.38 -6.47 8.75
N ASN A 46 1.43 -6.34 10.08
CA ASN A 46 0.90 -5.18 10.79
C ASN A 46 1.81 -3.98 10.57
N LEU A 47 3.12 -4.17 10.71
CA LEU A 47 4.10 -3.12 10.47
C LEU A 47 4.08 -2.65 9.01
N PHE A 48 4.01 -3.57 8.04
CA PHE A 48 3.94 -3.21 6.63
C PHE A 48 2.66 -2.44 6.30
N LYS A 49 1.50 -2.92 6.79
CA LYS A 49 0.22 -2.25 6.59
C LYS A 49 0.19 -0.86 7.24
N SER A 50 0.68 -0.71 8.46
CA SER A 50 0.77 0.60 9.12
C SER A 50 1.66 1.57 8.36
N TRP A 51 2.76 1.10 7.76
CA TRP A 51 3.61 1.93 6.91
C TRP A 51 2.89 2.39 5.64
N LEU A 52 2.14 1.51 4.96
CA LEU A 52 1.33 1.88 3.79
C LEU A 52 0.30 2.97 4.15
N ILE A 53 -0.43 2.79 5.25
CA ILE A 53 -1.43 3.76 5.74
C ILE A 53 -0.76 5.09 6.10
N SER A 54 0.37 5.07 6.81
CA SER A 54 1.11 6.28 7.19
C SER A 54 1.63 7.06 5.98
N ASN A 55 1.87 6.40 4.85
CA ASN A 55 2.26 7.04 3.59
C ASN A 55 1.06 7.39 2.69
N ASN A 56 -0.17 7.28 3.20
CA ASN A 56 -1.41 7.57 2.46
C ASN A 56 -1.56 6.73 1.18
N ILE A 57 -1.03 5.50 1.18
CA ILE A 57 -1.18 4.59 0.05
C ILE A 57 -2.56 3.92 0.19
N PRO A 58 -3.46 4.06 -0.81
CA PRO A 58 -4.82 3.56 -0.67
C PRO A 58 -4.90 2.04 -0.82
N ASP A 59 -5.73 1.42 0.04
CA ASP A 59 -6.20 0.05 -0.13
C ASP A 59 -7.33 0.04 -1.19
N VAL A 60 -7.22 -0.89 -2.15
CA VAL A 60 -8.19 -1.03 -3.23
C VAL A 60 -9.57 -1.39 -2.69
N ARG A 61 -9.69 -2.23 -1.67
CA ARG A 61 -10.99 -2.63 -1.13
C ARG A 61 -11.64 -1.45 -0.42
N GLU A 62 -10.91 -0.70 0.38
CA GLU A 62 -11.44 0.51 1.05
C GLU A 62 -11.93 1.55 0.03
N GLN A 63 -11.19 1.76 -1.06
CA GLN A 63 -11.62 2.66 -2.12
C GLN A 63 -12.94 2.20 -2.78
N GLU A 64 -13.10 0.90 -3.02
CA GLU A 64 -14.34 0.34 -3.57
C GLU A 64 -15.51 0.51 -2.60
N TYR A 65 -15.32 0.29 -1.28
CA TYR A 65 -16.39 0.47 -0.28
C TYR A 65 -16.84 1.92 -0.13
N ILE A 66 -15.90 2.88 -0.19
CA ILE A 66 -16.23 4.30 -0.20
C ILE A 66 -17.00 4.66 -1.48
N SER A 67 -16.53 4.17 -2.63
CA SER A 67 -17.20 4.43 -3.91
C SER A 67 -18.60 3.83 -4.00
N ALA A 68 -18.82 2.71 -3.31
CA ALA A 68 -20.10 2.02 -3.23
C ALA A 68 -21.05 2.61 -2.17
N GLY A 69 -20.61 3.61 -1.39
CA GLY A 69 -21.43 4.23 -0.33
C GLY A 69 -21.68 3.33 0.88
N ILE A 70 -20.81 2.35 1.13
CA ILE A 70 -20.94 1.37 2.23
C ILE A 70 -20.28 1.88 3.52
N LEU A 71 -19.30 2.78 3.40
CA LEU A 71 -18.66 3.48 4.51
C LEU A 71 -19.04 4.97 4.43
N SER A 72 -19.73 5.47 5.46
CA SER A 72 -20.25 6.84 5.59
C SER A 72 -19.44 7.68 6.56
#